data_AF-A0A658NVI9-F1
#
_entry.id   AF-A0A658NVI9-F1
#
_cell.length_a   1.000
_cell.length_b   1.000
_cell.length_c   1.000
_cell.angle_alpha   90.00
_cell.angle_beta   90.00
_cell.angle_gamma   90.00
#
_symmetry.space_group_name_H-M   'P 1'
#
loop_
_entity.id
_entity.type
_entity.pdbx_description
1 polymer ?
#
loop_
_entity_poly.entity_id
_entity_poly.type
_entity_poly.pdbx_seq_one_letter_code
_entity_poly.pdbx_strand_id
1 'polypeptide(L)'
;MSNIDKRALREAAEKATKGEWWSDVVETDGEYGEGEDRVSGYHSYAVYVGHESLLDMTNSTAACIHTEWDHDYHMAWDETAKRNAEFIAAANPSTVLALLDELEAAEKLIAELSQKADIYDMLRQDYGLQGSLVDFVDWQAKRIAELSASHGKLREAMAGIHNVITGGGAYTPLAAIQNASKRAYEDSAAAAGKGEAS
;
A
#
# COMPACT_ATOMS: atom_id res chain seq x y z
N MET A 1 -7.15 15.94 0.56
CA MET A 1 -6.72 15.62 1.94
C MET A 1 -7.28 16.68 2.85
N SER A 2 -7.86 16.30 3.98
CA SER A 2 -8.35 17.23 5.00
C SER A 2 -7.17 18.02 5.58
N ASN A 3 -7.29 19.35 5.62
CA ASN A 3 -6.27 20.24 6.17
C ASN A 3 -6.44 20.36 7.69
N ILE A 4 -6.17 19.27 8.41
CA ILE A 4 -6.24 19.25 9.87
C ILE A 4 -4.95 19.85 10.43
N ASP A 5 -5.07 20.93 11.20
CA ASP A 5 -3.95 21.47 11.97
C ASP A 5 -3.66 20.56 13.18
N LYS A 6 -2.79 19.57 12.97
CA LYS A 6 -2.41 18.59 13.99
C LYS A 6 -1.72 19.23 15.20
N ARG A 7 -0.99 20.33 14.99
CA ARG A 7 -0.28 21.03 16.07
C ARG A 7 -1.28 21.73 16.97
N ALA A 8 -2.23 22.46 16.38
CA ALA A 8 -3.30 23.10 17.14
C ALA A 8 -4.16 22.07 17.89
N LEU A 9 -4.47 20.93 17.25
CA LEU A 9 -5.23 19.86 17.88
C LEU A 9 -4.47 19.21 19.05
N ARG A 10 -3.17 18.97 18.89
CA ARG A 10 -2.30 18.47 19.97
C ARG A 10 -2.27 19.44 21.15
N GLU A 11 -2.05 20.73 20.89
CA GLU A 11 -2.03 21.76 21.94
C GLU A 11 -3.37 21.87 22.68
N ALA A 12 -4.49 21.77 21.95
CA ALA A 12 -5.82 21.77 22.55
C ALA A 12 -6.03 20.55 23.46
N ALA A 13 -5.67 19.34 22.99
CA ALA A 13 -5.74 18.13 23.79
C ALA A 13 -4.78 18.17 24.99
N GLU A 14 -3.60 18.77 24.85
CA GLU A 14 -2.63 18.96 25.94
C GLU A 14 -3.18 19.87 27.05
N LYS A 15 -3.95 20.90 26.72
CA LYS A 15 -4.54 21.85 27.68
C LYS A 15 -5.86 21.37 28.30
N ALA A 16 -6.57 20.48 27.62
CA ALA A 16 -7.85 19.93 28.10
C ALA A 16 -7.69 19.10 29.37
N THR A 17 -8.80 18.90 30.10
CA THR A 17 -8.81 18.19 31.38
C THR A 17 -8.29 16.76 31.24
N LYS A 18 -7.29 16.41 32.05
CA LYS A 18 -6.63 15.10 32.00
C LYS A 18 -7.41 14.06 32.79
N GLY A 19 -7.28 12.81 32.36
CA GLY A 19 -7.94 11.67 32.97
C GLY A 19 -8.78 10.91 31.97
N GLU A 20 -9.32 9.79 32.42
CA GLU A 20 -10.32 9.03 31.68
C GLU A 20 -11.65 9.77 31.75
N TRP A 21 -12.22 10.05 30.59
CA TRP A 21 -13.54 10.66 30.50
C TRP A 21 -14.57 9.56 30.29
N TRP A 22 -15.71 9.70 30.93
CA TRP A 22 -16.83 8.77 30.81
C TRP A 22 -18.14 9.56 30.75
N SER A 23 -19.19 8.96 30.22
CA SER A 23 -20.51 9.58 30.13
C SER A 23 -21.53 8.84 30.96
N ASP A 24 -22.49 9.56 31.53
CA ASP A 24 -23.58 8.97 32.29
C ASP A 24 -24.85 9.82 32.21
N VAL A 25 -25.95 9.22 32.65
CA VAL A 25 -27.26 9.83 32.71
C VAL A 25 -27.29 10.95 33.74
N VAL A 26 -27.98 12.04 33.38
CA VAL A 26 -28.36 13.12 34.28
C VAL A 26 -29.87 13.21 34.32
N GLU A 27 -30.43 12.99 35.50
CA GLU A 27 -31.85 13.21 35.77
C GLU A 27 -32.17 14.69 35.58
N THR A 28 -33.10 14.98 34.67
CA THR A 28 -33.45 16.35 34.31
C THR A 28 -34.94 16.59 34.53
N ASP A 29 -35.28 17.73 35.10
CA ASP A 29 -36.66 18.14 35.29
C ASP A 29 -37.37 18.35 33.94
N GLY A 30 -38.63 17.94 33.86
CA GLY A 30 -39.46 18.09 32.67
C GLY A 30 -40.82 17.42 32.86
N GLU A 31 -41.74 17.64 31.92
CA GLU A 31 -43.00 16.91 31.84
C GLU A 31 -43.26 16.52 30.39
N TYR A 32 -43.73 15.29 30.18
CA TYR A 32 -44.12 14.81 28.85
C TYR A 32 -45.39 13.96 28.93
N GLY A 33 -46.07 13.83 27.79
CA GLY A 33 -47.41 13.22 27.70
C GLY A 33 -48.54 14.26 27.63
N GLU A 34 -49.73 13.81 27.25
CA GLU A 34 -50.93 14.64 27.13
C GLU A 34 -51.95 14.31 28.24
N GLY A 35 -52.69 15.32 28.71
CA GLY A 35 -53.77 15.13 29.69
C GLY A 35 -53.30 15.06 31.14
N GLU A 36 -54.01 14.29 31.97
CA GLU A 36 -53.75 14.09 33.40
C GLU A 36 -52.65 13.04 33.67
N ASP A 37 -52.28 12.24 32.65
CA ASP A 37 -51.28 11.17 32.72
C ASP A 37 -49.86 11.67 32.35
N ARG A 38 -49.48 12.87 32.79
CA ARG A 38 -48.13 13.40 32.53
C ARG A 38 -47.10 12.66 33.36
N VAL A 39 -45.99 12.32 32.72
CA VAL A 39 -44.82 11.76 33.38
C VAL A 39 -43.79 12.86 33.57
N SER A 40 -43.16 12.88 34.73
CA SER A 40 -42.16 13.89 35.08
C SER A 40 -40.75 13.35 34.89
N GLY A 41 -39.86 14.24 34.48
CA GLY A 41 -38.44 13.98 34.28
C GLY A 41 -38.10 13.43 32.89
N TYR A 42 -36.85 13.57 32.50
CA TYR A 42 -36.25 12.83 31.39
C TYR A 42 -34.75 12.67 31.62
N HIS A 43 -34.17 11.63 31.05
CA HIS A 43 -32.74 11.37 31.08
C HIS A 43 -32.01 12.21 30.03
N SER A 44 -31.21 13.17 30.48
CA SER A 44 -30.15 13.75 29.66
C SER A 44 -28.82 13.05 29.96
N TYR A 45 -27.72 13.54 29.41
CA TYR A 45 -26.39 12.95 29.59
C TYR A 45 -25.34 14.02 29.85
N ALA A 46 -24.29 13.64 30.58
CA ALA A 46 -23.13 14.47 30.84
C ALA A 46 -21.84 13.67 30.64
N VAL A 47 -20.73 14.39 30.48
CA VAL A 47 -19.38 13.82 30.45
C VAL A 47 -18.67 14.21 31.74
N TYR A 48 -17.96 13.24 32.31
CA TYR A 48 -17.31 13.32 33.61
C TYR A 48 -15.83 13.00 33.52
N VAL A 49 -15.07 13.46 34.51
CA VAL A 49 -13.72 12.99 34.83
C VAL A 49 -13.62 12.71 36.32
N GLY A 50 -13.26 11.49 36.70
CA GLY A 50 -13.39 11.07 38.10
C GLY A 50 -14.82 11.27 38.59
N HIS A 51 -15.01 12.14 39.60
CA HIS A 51 -16.32 12.51 40.15
C HIS A 51 -16.81 13.90 39.72
N GLU A 52 -16.07 14.60 38.86
CA GLU A 52 -16.40 15.95 38.41
C GLU A 52 -17.14 15.90 37.07
N SER A 53 -18.24 16.64 36.95
CA SER A 53 -18.91 16.87 35.67
C SER A 53 -18.12 17.92 34.87
N LEU A 54 -17.79 17.59 33.62
CA LEU A 54 -17.10 18.49 32.69
C LEU A 54 -18.08 19.30 31.85
N LEU A 55 -19.12 18.65 31.35
CA LEU A 55 -20.16 19.23 30.51
C LEU A 55 -21.44 18.39 30.63
N ASP A 56 -22.58 19.06 30.78
CA ASP A 56 -23.90 18.44 30.73
C ASP A 56 -24.67 18.91 29.49
N MET A 57 -25.57 18.06 28.99
CA MET A 57 -26.35 18.32 27.79
C MET A 57 -27.78 18.80 28.10
N THR A 58 -28.06 19.18 29.36
CA THR A 58 -29.42 19.47 29.85
C THR A 58 -30.07 20.68 29.17
N ASN A 59 -29.27 21.60 28.63
CA ASN A 59 -29.73 22.82 27.95
C ASN A 59 -29.51 22.78 26.42
N SER A 60 -29.30 21.59 25.85
CA SER A 60 -29.07 21.44 24.42
C SER A 60 -30.32 21.78 23.60
N THR A 61 -30.23 22.73 22.68
CA THR A 61 -31.31 23.01 21.71
C THR A 61 -31.40 21.96 20.60
N ALA A 62 -30.46 21.01 20.57
CA ALA A 62 -30.45 19.88 19.64
C ALA A 62 -31.03 18.60 20.29
N ALA A 63 -31.55 18.69 21.52
CA ALA A 63 -32.15 17.58 22.23
C ALA A 63 -33.25 16.92 21.41
N CYS A 64 -33.24 15.59 21.38
CA CYS A 64 -34.29 14.79 20.75
C CYS A 64 -34.82 13.80 21.77
N ILE A 65 -35.97 14.11 22.35
CA ILE A 65 -36.59 13.31 23.40
C ILE A 65 -37.29 12.11 22.80
N HIS A 66 -36.82 10.93 23.15
CA HIS A 66 -37.48 9.66 22.91
C HIS A 66 -38.20 9.21 24.17
N THR A 67 -39.30 8.48 23.98
CA THR A 67 -40.09 7.92 25.07
C THR A 67 -40.37 6.45 24.80
N GLU A 68 -40.26 5.61 25.81
CA GLU A 68 -40.57 4.19 25.73
C GLU A 68 -41.35 3.75 26.97
N TRP A 69 -42.24 2.78 26.78
CA TRP A 69 -42.98 2.14 27.85
C TRP A 69 -42.53 0.68 27.96
N ASP A 70 -41.97 0.29 29.11
CA ASP A 70 -41.45 -1.05 29.34
C ASP A 70 -42.38 -1.94 30.18
N HIS A 71 -43.70 -1.67 30.12
CA HIS A 71 -44.78 -2.26 30.91
C HIS A 71 -44.91 -1.76 32.35
N ASP A 72 -43.81 -1.43 33.04
CA ASP A 72 -43.83 -0.99 34.45
C ASP A 72 -43.30 0.44 34.65
N TYR A 73 -42.60 1.00 33.67
CA TYR A 73 -42.00 2.31 33.73
C TYR A 73 -42.13 3.03 32.37
N HIS A 74 -42.52 4.32 32.42
CA HIS A 74 -42.44 5.22 31.27
C HIS A 74 -41.10 5.95 31.36
N MET A 75 -40.21 5.71 30.39
CA MET A 75 -38.92 6.36 30.32
C MET A 75 -38.91 7.40 29.20
N ALA A 76 -38.32 8.57 29.46
CA ALA A 76 -37.95 9.53 28.44
C ALA A 76 -36.45 9.81 28.48
N TRP A 77 -35.79 9.90 27.32
CA TRP A 77 -34.37 10.24 27.26
C TRP A 77 -34.03 11.08 26.03
N ASP A 78 -33.00 11.91 26.16
CA ASP A 78 -32.40 12.64 25.06
C ASP A 78 -31.37 11.76 24.33
N GLU A 79 -31.79 11.18 23.20
CA GLU A 79 -30.97 10.31 22.36
C GLU A 79 -29.77 11.06 21.75
N THR A 80 -29.92 12.36 21.47
CA THR A 80 -28.84 13.19 20.94
C THR A 80 -27.78 13.43 22.02
N ALA A 81 -28.21 13.76 23.24
CA ALA A 81 -27.30 13.93 24.37
C ALA A 81 -26.49 12.66 24.63
N LYS A 82 -27.15 11.49 24.63
CA LYS A 82 -26.49 10.19 24.82
C LYS A 82 -25.33 10.02 23.86
N ARG A 83 -25.61 10.08 22.55
CA ARG A 83 -24.61 9.86 21.50
C ARG A 83 -23.47 10.86 21.55
N ASN A 84 -23.78 12.13 21.81
CA ASN A 84 -22.77 13.17 21.88
C ASN A 84 -21.87 13.01 23.11
N ALA A 85 -22.44 12.70 24.27
CA ALA A 85 -21.67 12.47 25.50
C ALA A 85 -20.77 11.24 25.36
N GLU A 86 -21.29 10.13 24.83
CA GLU A 86 -20.51 8.91 24.55
C GLU A 86 -19.35 9.21 23.57
N PHE A 87 -19.63 9.95 22.49
CA PHE A 87 -18.59 10.32 21.52
C PHE A 87 -17.50 11.20 22.15
N ILE A 88 -17.87 12.23 22.91
CA ILE A 88 -16.92 13.15 23.54
C ILE A 88 -16.07 12.41 24.59
N ALA A 89 -16.68 11.53 25.38
CA ALA A 89 -15.97 10.70 26.36
C ALA A 89 -14.97 9.75 25.70
N ALA A 90 -15.35 9.11 24.58
CA ALA A 90 -14.45 8.25 23.80
C ALA A 90 -13.32 9.05 23.13
N ALA A 91 -13.64 10.21 22.54
CA ALA A 91 -12.71 11.13 21.90
C ALA A 91 -12.02 12.08 22.88
N ASN A 92 -11.76 11.62 24.10
CA ASN A 92 -11.12 12.40 25.14
C ASN A 92 -9.68 12.80 24.77
N PRO A 93 -9.07 13.75 25.50
CA PRO A 93 -7.75 14.27 25.16
C PRO A 93 -6.65 13.21 25.09
N SER A 94 -6.71 12.18 25.92
CA SER A 94 -5.73 11.09 25.91
C SER A 94 -5.84 10.26 24.63
N THR A 95 -7.06 9.92 24.22
CA THR A 95 -7.33 9.22 22.95
C THR A 95 -6.86 10.04 21.75
N VAL A 96 -7.16 11.34 21.72
CA VAL A 96 -6.74 12.23 20.61
C VAL A 96 -5.21 12.31 20.50
N LEU A 97 -4.50 12.44 21.63
CA LEU A 97 -3.03 12.47 21.63
C LEU A 97 -2.43 11.15 21.13
N ALA A 98 -2.97 10.01 21.56
CA ALA A 98 -2.52 8.70 21.09
C ALA A 98 -2.70 8.54 19.58
N LEU A 99 -3.86 8.95 19.03
CA LEU A 99 -4.11 8.92 17.58
C LEU A 99 -3.16 9.83 16.80
N LEU A 100 -2.80 10.99 17.35
CA LEU A 100 -1.82 11.90 16.74
C LEU A 100 -0.42 11.28 16.73
N ASP A 101 -0.01 10.63 17.82
CA ASP A 101 1.28 9.92 17.90
C ASP A 101 1.36 8.78 16.88
N GLU A 102 0.29 7.96 16.77
CA GLU A 102 0.20 6.88 15.78
C GLU A 102 0.26 7.43 14.34
N LEU A 103 -0.42 8.54 14.07
CA LEU A 103 -0.43 9.16 12.75
C LEU A 103 0.94 9.73 12.37
N GLU A 104 1.63 10.40 13.29
CA GLU A 104 3.00 10.90 13.09
C GLU A 104 3.98 9.74 12.83
N ALA A 105 3.84 8.63 13.56
CA ALA A 105 4.65 7.43 13.34
C ALA A 105 4.39 6.81 11.95
N ALA A 106 3.13 6.75 11.51
CA ALA A 106 2.77 6.26 10.19
C ALA A 106 3.31 7.15 9.06
N GLU A 107 3.26 8.47 9.21
CA GLU A 107 3.83 9.43 8.25
C GLU A 107 5.34 9.28 8.12
N LYS A 108 6.03 9.08 9.24
CA LYS A 108 7.47 8.80 9.24
C LYS A 108 7.80 7.51 8.50
N LEU A 109 7.05 6.42 8.75
CA LEU A 109 7.24 5.15 8.06
C LEU A 109 7.01 5.29 6.54
N ILE A 110 5.99 6.05 6.12
CA ILE A 110 5.73 6.33 4.70
C ILE A 110 6.93 7.05 4.09
N ALA A 111 7.46 8.09 4.75
CA ALA A 111 8.63 8.82 4.25
C ALA A 111 9.88 7.92 4.11
N GLU A 112 10.13 7.05 5.10
CA GLU A 112 11.23 6.08 5.05
C GLU A 112 11.07 5.07 3.92
N LEU A 113 9.85 4.55 3.71
CA LEU A 113 9.56 3.63 2.62
C LEU A 113 9.68 4.30 1.24
N SER A 114 9.24 5.55 1.11
CA SER A 114 9.44 6.34 -0.10
C SER A 114 10.93 6.53 -0.39
N GLN A 115 11.73 6.93 0.59
CA GLN A 115 13.18 7.05 0.42
C GLN A 115 13.82 5.71 0.03
N LYS A 116 13.38 4.61 0.63
CA LYS A 116 13.87 3.27 0.30
C LYS A 116 13.49 2.88 -1.13
N ALA A 117 12.28 3.21 -1.58
CA ALA A 117 11.84 2.99 -2.96
C ALA A 117 12.70 3.78 -3.94
N ASP A 118 12.99 5.06 -3.66
CA ASP A 118 13.86 5.88 -4.50
C ASP A 118 15.28 5.29 -4.61
N ILE A 119 15.83 4.77 -3.50
CA ILE A 119 17.13 4.08 -3.50
C ILE A 119 17.06 2.79 -4.33
N TYR A 120 16.00 2.00 -4.21
CA TYR A 120 15.83 0.80 -5.03
C TYR A 120 15.74 1.12 -6.51
N ASP A 121 15.04 2.19 -6.88
CA ASP A 121 14.94 2.62 -8.27
C ASP A 121 16.28 3.12 -8.82
N MET A 122 17.07 3.85 -8.02
CA MET A 122 18.45 4.22 -8.37
C MET A 122 19.35 3.01 -8.55
N LEU A 123 19.37 2.07 -7.60
CA LEU A 123 20.17 0.84 -7.73
C LEU A 123 19.74 0.03 -8.97
N ARG A 124 18.44 -0.06 -9.24
CA ARG A 124 17.93 -0.74 -10.42
C ARG A 124 18.43 -0.11 -11.73
N GLN A 125 18.55 1.22 -11.77
CA GLN A 125 19.14 1.95 -12.90
C GLN A 125 20.64 1.67 -13.01
N ASP A 126 21.40 1.79 -11.92
CA ASP A 126 22.86 1.60 -11.90
C ASP A 126 23.29 0.19 -12.30
N TYR A 127 22.54 -0.83 -11.88
CA TYR A 127 22.79 -2.22 -12.26
C TYR A 127 22.25 -2.61 -13.64
N GLY A 128 21.68 -1.66 -14.41
CA GLY A 128 21.10 -1.96 -15.73
C GLY A 128 19.92 -2.94 -15.69
N LEU A 129 19.34 -3.17 -14.51
CA LEU A 129 18.18 -4.03 -14.27
C LEU A 129 16.86 -3.39 -14.75
N GLN A 130 16.96 -2.25 -15.42
CA GLN A 130 15.87 -1.64 -16.19
C GLN A 130 15.63 -2.33 -17.54
N GLY A 131 16.59 -3.12 -18.06
CA GLY A 131 16.33 -4.00 -19.19
C GLY A 131 15.25 -5.01 -18.80
N SER A 132 14.18 -5.08 -19.57
CA SER A 132 13.15 -6.07 -19.32
C SER A 132 13.77 -7.46 -19.46
N LEU A 133 13.28 -8.45 -18.71
CA LEU A 133 13.64 -9.85 -18.95
C LEU A 133 13.48 -10.22 -20.43
N VAL A 134 12.59 -9.51 -21.15
CA VAL A 134 12.38 -9.60 -22.60
C VAL A 134 13.62 -9.20 -23.40
N ASP A 135 14.32 -8.12 -23.04
CA ASP A 135 15.53 -7.68 -23.76
C ASP A 135 16.67 -8.71 -23.64
N PHE A 136 16.82 -9.30 -22.45
CA PHE A 136 17.77 -10.39 -22.22
C PHE A 136 17.38 -11.66 -22.98
N VAL A 137 16.10 -12.01 -22.98
CA VAL A 137 15.57 -13.18 -23.73
C VAL A 137 15.72 -12.98 -25.23
N ASP A 138 15.50 -11.77 -25.75
CA ASP A 138 15.67 -11.43 -27.17
C ASP A 138 17.14 -11.52 -27.58
N TRP A 139 18.06 -11.04 -26.73
CA TRP A 139 19.50 -11.22 -26.95
C TRP A 139 19.91 -12.69 -26.98
N GLN A 140 19.42 -13.49 -26.03
CA GLN A 140 19.66 -14.94 -25.97
C GLN A 140 19.10 -15.65 -27.21
N ALA A 141 17.88 -15.31 -27.64
CA ALA A 141 17.25 -15.89 -28.81
C ALA A 141 18.05 -15.61 -30.09
N LYS A 142 18.52 -14.37 -30.26
CA LYS A 142 19.39 -14.00 -31.39
C LYS A 142 20.70 -14.77 -31.37
N ARG A 143 21.32 -14.91 -30.19
CA ARG A 143 22.58 -15.65 -30.02
C ARG A 143 22.44 -17.13 -30.36
N ILE A 144 21.33 -17.76 -29.93
CA ILE A 144 21.03 -19.16 -30.24
C ILE A 144 20.82 -19.35 -31.75
N ALA A 145 20.14 -18.42 -32.42
CA ALA A 145 19.93 -18.49 -33.87
C ALA A 145 21.26 -18.42 -34.64
N GLU A 146 22.17 -17.51 -34.26
CA GLU A 146 23.50 -17.38 -34.86
C GLU A 146 24.35 -18.65 -34.70
N LEU A 147 24.39 -19.22 -33.48
CA LEU A 147 25.10 -20.47 -33.21
C LEU A 147 24.51 -21.65 -33.99
N SER A 148 23.19 -21.74 -34.05
CA SER A 148 22.49 -22.79 -34.81
C SER A 148 22.82 -22.72 -36.30
N ALA A 149 22.86 -21.51 -36.88
CA ALA A 149 23.27 -21.29 -38.26
C ALA A 149 24.74 -21.67 -38.51
N SER A 150 25.65 -21.30 -37.60
CA SER A 150 27.06 -21.67 -37.68
C SER A 150 27.26 -23.19 -37.64
N HIS A 151 26.56 -23.88 -36.72
CA HIS A 151 26.58 -25.34 -36.65
C HIS A 151 26.00 -26.00 -37.91
N GLY A 152 25.00 -25.40 -38.55
CA GLY A 152 24.48 -25.84 -39.84
C GLY A 152 25.56 -25.80 -40.92
N LYS A 153 26.22 -24.64 -41.09
CA LYS A 153 27.35 -24.47 -42.03
C LYS A 153 28.50 -25.44 -41.75
N LEU A 154 28.83 -25.68 -40.47
CA LEU A 154 29.88 -26.63 -40.09
C LEU A 154 29.51 -28.06 -40.49
N ARG A 155 28.25 -28.48 -40.30
CA ARG A 155 27.77 -29.80 -40.74
C ARG A 155 27.82 -29.95 -42.25
N GLU A 156 27.44 -28.92 -43.00
CA GLU A 156 27.55 -28.91 -44.46
C GLU A 156 29.00 -29.05 -44.93
N ALA A 157 29.92 -28.29 -44.33
CA ALA A 157 31.35 -28.39 -44.62
C ALA A 157 31.90 -29.79 -44.29
N MET A 158 31.49 -30.38 -43.16
CA MET A 158 31.89 -31.72 -42.75
C MET A 158 31.36 -32.79 -43.70
N ALA A 159 30.10 -32.67 -44.15
CA ALA A 159 29.51 -33.56 -45.15
C ALA A 159 30.23 -33.44 -46.51
N GLY A 160 30.62 -32.22 -46.91
CA GLY A 160 31.43 -31.98 -48.10
C GLY A 160 32.79 -32.69 -48.02
N ILE A 161 33.49 -32.57 -46.89
CA ILE A 161 34.76 -33.27 -46.65
C ILE A 161 34.58 -34.79 -46.67
N HIS A 162 33.56 -35.30 -45.96
CA HIS A 162 33.25 -36.73 -45.90
C HIS A 162 32.97 -37.30 -47.30
N ASN A 163 32.13 -36.65 -48.10
CA ASN A 163 31.79 -37.09 -49.46
C ASN A 163 33.03 -37.13 -50.38
N VAL A 164 33.96 -36.19 -50.20
CA VAL A 164 35.24 -36.16 -50.94
C VAL A 164 36.16 -37.33 -50.53
N ILE A 165 36.26 -37.62 -49.23
CA ILE A 165 37.10 -38.71 -48.71
C ILE A 165 36.56 -40.10 -49.10
N THR A 166 35.23 -40.26 -49.12
CA THR A 166 34.58 -41.57 -49.35
C THR A 166 34.41 -41.93 -50.83
N GLY A 167 34.92 -41.11 -51.76
CA GLY A 167 35.09 -41.48 -53.16
C GLY A 167 33.82 -41.47 -54.03
N GLY A 168 32.88 -40.55 -53.77
CA GLY A 168 31.58 -40.48 -54.48
C GLY A 168 31.38 -39.27 -55.39
N GLY A 169 32.26 -39.05 -56.39
CA GLY A 169 31.88 -38.37 -57.64
C GLY A 169 31.78 -36.84 -57.71
N ALA A 170 32.93 -36.15 -57.66
CA ALA A 170 33.31 -34.97 -58.48
C ALA A 170 34.54 -34.32 -57.84
N TYR A 171 35.65 -34.22 -58.58
CA TYR A 171 36.93 -33.69 -58.10
C TYR A 171 36.80 -32.20 -57.72
N THR A 172 36.44 -31.91 -56.48
CA THR A 172 36.43 -30.54 -55.95
C THR A 172 37.88 -30.19 -55.56
N PRO A 173 38.53 -29.19 -56.18
CA PRO A 173 39.94 -28.92 -55.93
C PRO A 173 40.21 -28.63 -54.45
N LEU A 174 41.33 -29.14 -53.92
CA LEU A 174 41.75 -28.95 -52.53
C LEU A 174 41.73 -27.48 -52.07
N ALA A 175 42.02 -26.56 -52.99
CA ALA A 175 41.96 -25.12 -52.77
C ALA A 175 40.55 -24.61 -52.42
N ALA A 176 39.50 -25.17 -53.03
CA ALA A 176 38.11 -24.79 -52.73
C ALA A 176 37.70 -25.25 -51.32
N ILE A 177 38.19 -26.41 -50.89
CA ILE A 177 37.92 -26.98 -49.56
C ILE A 177 38.62 -26.18 -48.46
N GLN A 178 39.88 -25.84 -48.67
CA GLN A 178 40.63 -25.00 -47.72
C GLN A 178 40.01 -23.61 -47.60
N ASN A 179 39.56 -23.03 -48.71
CA ASN A 179 38.87 -21.74 -48.71
C ASN A 179 37.50 -21.78 -48.01
N ALA A 180 36.73 -22.86 -48.17
CA ALA A 180 35.46 -23.04 -47.47
C ALA A 180 35.66 -23.26 -45.97
N SER A 181 36.65 -24.08 -45.59
CA SER A 181 37.00 -24.35 -44.19
C SER A 181 37.53 -23.10 -43.49
N LYS A 182 38.38 -22.32 -44.17
CA LYS A 182 38.89 -21.05 -43.67
C LYS A 182 37.77 -20.03 -43.45
N ARG A 183 36.85 -19.90 -44.41
CA ARG A 183 35.67 -19.01 -44.26
C ARG A 183 34.77 -19.43 -43.09
N ALA A 184 34.51 -20.73 -42.94
CA ALA A 184 33.72 -21.24 -41.83
C ALA A 184 34.40 -20.97 -40.47
N TYR A 185 35.73 -21.07 -40.40
CA TYR A 185 36.51 -20.76 -39.20
C TYR A 185 36.48 -19.26 -38.89
N GLU A 186 36.68 -18.41 -39.89
CA GLU A 186 36.64 -16.94 -39.75
C GLU A 186 35.24 -16.43 -39.36
N ASP A 187 34.17 -16.96 -39.97
CA ASP A 187 32.78 -16.66 -39.59
C ASP A 187 32.47 -17.08 -38.14
N SER A 188 32.99 -18.23 -37.70
CA SER A 188 32.82 -18.73 -36.33
C SER A 188 33.59 -17.87 -35.32
N ALA A 189 34.81 -17.46 -35.65
CA ALA A 189 35.61 -16.55 -34.83
C ALA A 189 34.98 -15.15 -34.72
N ALA A 190 34.41 -14.63 -35.83
CA ALA A 190 33.68 -13.37 -35.83
C ALA A 190 32.37 -13.43 -35.01
N ALA A 191 31.68 -14.57 -35.05
CA ALA A 191 30.51 -14.81 -34.19
C ALA A 191 30.91 -14.94 -32.71
N ALA A 192 32.09 -15.47 -32.39
CA ALA A 192 32.60 -15.55 -31.02
C ALA A 192 33.11 -14.20 -30.46
N GLY A 193 33.68 -13.33 -31.31
CA GLY A 193 34.35 -12.09 -30.91
C GLY A 193 33.46 -10.87 -30.65
N LYS A 194 32.16 -10.90 -30.97
CA LYS A 194 31.23 -9.76 -30.72
C LYS A 194 30.73 -9.66 -29.27
N GLY A 195 31.57 -10.05 -28.31
CA GLY A 195 31.35 -9.87 -26.87
C GLY A 195 32.03 -8.61 -26.30
N GLU A 196 32.46 -7.67 -27.15
CA GLU A 196 33.01 -6.40 -26.66
C GLU A 196 31.92 -5.32 -26.59
N ALA A 197 31.61 -5.00 -25.32
CA ALA A 197 31.16 -3.72 -24.78
C ALA A 197 30.06 -2.94 -25.53
N SER A 198 28.83 -3.04 -24.99
CA SER A 198 28.03 -1.88 -24.55
C SER A 198 26.95 -2.36 -23.59
#